data_AF-A0A097ERI8-F1
#
_entry.id   AF-A0A097ERI8-F1
#
_cell.length_a   1.000
_cell.length_b   1.000
_cell.length_c   1.000
_cell.angle_alpha   90.00
_cell.angle_beta   90.00
_cell.angle_gamma   90.00
#
_symmetry.space_group_name_H-M   'P 1'
#
loop_
_entity.id
_entity.type
_entity.pdbx_description
1 polymer ?
#
loop_
_entity_poly.entity_id
_entity_poly.type
_entity_poly.pdbx_seq_one_letter_code
_entity_poly.pdbx_strand_id
1 'polypeptide(L)'
;MKKTFAFALLALPLLSFSKQEIKLDQFTYDSIDPNRVTFVRSDYAMPNIPVVIKKTNGGFPALGKWMIDSDGQVAHWLGDRKINGKKDSRYTLEPINVEFFVKATSELDAFTKVDSFLTDKDTGFGNVSKLHSSGYQAYIGEDIYNQFQNKTYSDNYPFMQNDHLRIFGSTKSYNGYYVMTGSCSEESGLFKVEDKRSEMNNLMLLIHHFVSFNHCRDLLYKNAKKQGINTQYIKMNNTFLDDNFSTRDHDGNAVQIIL
;
A
#
# COMPACT_ATOMS: atom_id res chain seq x y z
N MET A 1 -21.86 53.43 55.14
CA MET A 1 -21.89 53.23 53.68
C MET A 1 -21.19 51.91 53.35
N LYS A 2 -21.94 50.85 53.04
CA LYS A 2 -21.39 49.54 52.63
C LYS A 2 -21.33 49.50 51.11
N LYS A 3 -20.14 49.34 50.51
CA LYS A 3 -19.97 49.13 49.08
C LYS A 3 -19.88 47.62 48.81
N THR A 4 -20.88 47.09 48.14
CA THR A 4 -20.92 45.70 47.65
C THR A 4 -20.19 45.67 46.30
N PHE A 5 -19.09 44.92 46.20
CA PHE A 5 -18.44 44.63 44.93
C PHE A 5 -19.13 43.42 44.29
N ALA A 6 -19.76 43.63 43.13
CA ALA A 6 -20.27 42.55 42.30
C ALA A 6 -19.12 41.99 41.44
N PHE A 7 -18.78 40.72 41.64
CA PHE A 7 -17.91 39.99 40.72
C PHE A 7 -18.72 39.61 39.48
N ALA A 8 -18.36 40.16 38.32
CA ALA A 8 -18.85 39.69 37.03
C ALA A 8 -18.11 38.39 36.67
N LEU A 9 -18.82 37.26 36.75
CA LEU A 9 -18.34 35.99 36.24
C LEU A 9 -18.39 36.05 34.70
N LEU A 10 -17.24 36.26 34.04
CA LEU A 10 -17.15 36.11 32.59
C LEU A 10 -17.33 34.63 32.25
N ALA A 11 -18.49 34.29 31.70
CA ALA A 11 -18.71 33.00 31.04
C ALA A 11 -17.86 32.97 29.77
N LEU A 12 -16.77 32.20 29.79
CA LEU A 12 -16.03 31.83 28.58
C LEU A 12 -16.94 30.93 27.73
N PRO A 13 -17.08 31.17 26.41
CA PRO A 13 -17.82 30.28 25.55
C PRO A 13 -17.10 28.93 25.50
N LEU A 14 -17.80 27.87 25.91
CA LEU A 14 -17.44 26.49 25.60
C LEU A 14 -17.47 26.35 24.07
N LEU A 15 -16.29 26.43 23.45
CA LEU A 15 -16.09 26.00 22.08
C LEU A 15 -16.39 24.49 22.03
N SER A 16 -17.58 24.13 21.58
CA SER A 16 -17.89 22.76 21.21
C SER A 16 -17.08 22.45 19.95
N PHE A 17 -15.99 21.70 20.12
CA PHE A 17 -15.38 21.02 18.98
C PHE A 17 -16.38 19.98 18.51
N SER A 18 -17.17 20.31 17.48
CA SER A 18 -17.92 19.28 16.76
C SER A 18 -16.89 18.27 16.25
N LYS A 19 -17.01 17.02 16.69
CA LYS A 19 -16.25 15.90 16.14
C LYS A 19 -16.62 15.86 14.65
N GLN A 20 -15.78 16.43 13.80
CA GLN A 20 -16.02 16.44 12.36
C GLN A 20 -15.83 15.01 11.89
N GLU A 21 -16.93 14.25 11.80
CA GLU A 21 -16.93 12.95 11.14
C GLU A 21 -16.53 13.19 9.69
N ILE A 22 -15.33 12.74 9.34
CA ILE A 22 -14.85 12.82 7.96
C ILE A 22 -15.70 11.85 7.16
N LYS A 23 -16.40 12.41 6.17
CA LYS A 23 -17.14 11.64 5.20
C LYS A 23 -16.15 11.07 4.18
N LEU A 24 -16.35 9.79 3.86
CA LEU A 24 -15.51 9.00 2.98
C LEU A 24 -15.40 9.56 1.54
N ASP A 25 -16.33 10.43 1.15
CA ASP A 25 -16.39 11.10 -0.15
C ASP A 25 -15.30 12.18 -0.36
N GLN A 26 -14.56 12.55 0.70
CA GLN A 26 -13.45 13.52 0.62
C GLN A 26 -12.15 12.92 0.06
N PHE A 27 -12.09 11.60 -0.16
CA PHE A 27 -10.89 10.87 -0.57
C PHE A 27 -10.85 10.50 -2.05
N THR A 28 -11.61 11.19 -2.90
CA THR A 28 -11.62 10.92 -4.34
C THR A 28 -10.38 11.51 -5.03
N TYR A 29 -9.67 10.69 -5.79
CA TYR A 29 -8.56 11.12 -6.64
C TYR A 29 -9.05 11.52 -8.03
N ASP A 30 -8.67 12.71 -8.49
CA ASP A 30 -8.87 13.12 -9.88
C ASP A 30 -7.72 12.61 -10.77
N SER A 31 -8.01 12.55 -12.07
CA SER A 31 -7.20 11.91 -13.11
C SER A 31 -5.70 12.28 -13.14
N ILE A 32 -4.94 11.35 -13.73
CA ILE A 32 -3.49 11.32 -13.95
C ILE A 32 -2.91 12.65 -14.47
N ASP A 33 -1.75 13.07 -13.95
CA ASP A 33 -0.91 14.10 -14.56
C ASP A 33 0.14 13.44 -15.48
N PRO A 34 0.04 13.59 -16.81
CA PRO A 34 0.98 12.99 -17.77
C PRO A 34 2.39 13.62 -17.75
N ASN A 35 2.59 14.74 -17.03
CA ASN A 35 3.89 15.42 -16.97
C ASN A 35 4.76 15.00 -15.78
N ARG A 36 4.30 14.06 -14.95
CA ARG A 36 5.01 13.53 -13.76
C ARG A 36 5.38 12.06 -13.92
N VAL A 37 5.95 11.70 -15.07
CA VAL A 37 6.42 10.34 -15.34
C VAL A 37 7.94 10.34 -15.42
N THR A 38 8.58 9.80 -14.39
CA THR A 38 10.02 9.50 -14.43
C THR A 38 10.18 8.13 -15.08
N PHE A 39 10.63 8.10 -16.33
CA PHE A 39 11.05 6.86 -16.97
C PHE A 39 12.47 6.54 -16.55
N VAL A 40 12.72 5.31 -16.09
CA VAL A 40 14.08 4.80 -15.94
C VAL A 40 14.27 3.62 -16.90
N ARG A 41 15.51 3.38 -17.30
CA ARG A 41 15.91 2.54 -18.42
C ARG A 41 16.66 1.32 -17.88
N SER A 42 16.23 0.10 -18.23
CA SER A 42 17.11 -1.06 -18.42
C SER A 42 16.39 -2.17 -19.18
N ASP A 43 17.10 -2.75 -20.14
CA ASP A 43 17.08 -4.09 -20.77
C ASP A 43 15.76 -4.71 -21.27
N TYR A 44 14.63 -4.47 -20.59
CA TYR A 44 13.27 -4.68 -21.06
C TYR A 44 12.62 -3.30 -21.15
N ALA A 45 12.04 -2.94 -22.30
CA ALA A 45 11.30 -1.69 -22.43
C ALA A 45 10.09 -1.71 -21.47
N MET A 46 10.29 -1.21 -20.24
CA MET A 46 9.24 -1.02 -19.25
C MET A 46 8.14 -0.16 -19.88
N PRO A 47 6.87 -0.45 -19.58
CA PRO A 47 5.79 0.28 -20.20
C PRO A 47 5.81 1.72 -19.69
N ASN A 48 5.50 2.66 -20.58
CA ASN A 48 5.34 4.05 -20.20
C ASN A 48 4.03 4.17 -19.40
N ILE A 49 4.12 4.00 -18.08
CA ILE A 49 2.96 4.03 -17.18
C ILE A 49 3.05 5.17 -16.18
N PRO A 50 1.93 5.85 -15.91
CA PRO A 50 1.89 6.89 -14.89
C PRO A 50 2.21 6.31 -13.52
N VAL A 51 3.12 6.95 -12.80
CA VAL A 51 3.63 6.45 -11.51
C VAL A 51 2.87 7.00 -10.32
N VAL A 52 2.25 8.17 -10.45
CA VAL A 52 1.57 8.89 -9.35
C VAL A 52 0.18 9.34 -9.77
N ILE A 53 -0.77 9.29 -8.83
CA ILE A 53 -2.11 9.85 -8.96
C ILE A 53 -2.10 11.27 -8.40
N LYS A 54 -2.77 12.19 -9.08
CA LYS A 54 -2.87 13.58 -8.62
C LYS A 54 -3.63 13.67 -7.31
N LYS A 55 -3.20 14.64 -6.49
CA LYS A 55 -3.75 15.03 -5.18
C LYS A 55 -5.29 14.95 -5.12
N THR A 56 -5.84 14.34 -4.08
CA THR A 56 -7.29 14.45 -3.78
C THR A 56 -7.65 15.87 -3.34
N ASN A 57 -8.94 16.18 -3.41
CA ASN A 57 -9.48 17.29 -2.64
C ASN A 57 -9.23 17.07 -1.14
N GLY A 58 -9.12 18.17 -0.38
CA GLY A 58 -8.99 18.08 1.07
C GLY A 58 -7.57 17.93 1.62
N GLY A 59 -6.49 18.12 0.84
CA GLY A 59 -5.15 18.32 1.44
C GLY A 59 -4.36 17.06 1.79
N PHE A 60 -4.66 15.92 1.20
CA PHE A 60 -3.82 14.73 1.25
C PHE A 60 -2.71 14.76 0.19
N PRO A 61 -1.59 14.04 0.36
CA PRO A 61 -0.58 13.91 -0.68
C PRO A 61 -1.13 13.15 -1.90
N ALA A 62 -0.51 13.38 -3.05
CA ALA A 62 -0.63 12.49 -4.21
C ALA A 62 -0.12 11.08 -3.85
N LEU A 63 -0.65 10.01 -4.43
CA LEU A 63 -0.19 8.65 -4.12
C LEU A 63 0.41 7.95 -5.33
N GLY A 64 1.49 7.21 -5.10
CA GLY A 64 2.05 6.30 -6.09
C GLY A 64 1.08 5.19 -6.46
N LYS A 65 1.03 4.84 -7.75
CA LYS A 65 0.22 3.73 -8.28
C LYS A 65 0.87 2.37 -8.13
N TRP A 66 2.20 2.34 -8.02
CA TRP A 66 3.01 1.14 -8.16
C TRP A 66 4.02 1.02 -7.04
N MET A 67 4.34 -0.21 -6.68
CA MET A 67 5.56 -0.50 -5.95
C MET A 67 6.76 -0.26 -6.89
N ILE A 68 7.82 0.29 -6.33
CA ILE A 68 9.06 0.64 -7.03
C ILE A 68 10.16 -0.29 -6.54
N ASP A 69 10.95 -0.87 -7.44
CA ASP A 69 12.11 -1.69 -7.13
C ASP A 69 13.32 -0.81 -6.78
N SER A 70 14.36 -1.42 -6.22
CA SER A 70 15.61 -0.77 -5.82
C SER A 70 16.36 -0.06 -6.96
N ASP A 71 16.07 -0.40 -8.21
CA ASP A 71 16.61 0.25 -9.41
C ASP A 71 15.77 1.46 -9.88
N GLY A 72 14.70 1.79 -9.15
CA GLY A 72 13.79 2.90 -9.44
C GLY A 72 12.69 2.57 -10.45
N GLN A 73 12.60 1.33 -10.92
CA GLN A 73 11.59 0.88 -11.86
C GLN A 73 10.31 0.44 -11.17
N VAL A 74 9.20 0.36 -11.92
CA VAL A 74 8.00 -0.29 -11.41
C VAL A 74 8.31 -1.77 -11.16
N ALA A 75 8.07 -2.20 -9.93
CA ALA A 75 8.28 -3.58 -9.52
C ALA A 75 7.36 -4.52 -10.30
N HIS A 76 7.90 -5.68 -10.61
CA HIS A 76 7.15 -6.79 -11.18
C HIS A 76 7.45 -8.07 -10.41
N TRP A 77 6.52 -9.02 -10.50
CA TRP A 77 6.61 -10.28 -9.78
C TRP A 77 7.85 -11.07 -10.21
N LEU A 78 8.78 -11.28 -9.27
CA LEU A 78 10.07 -11.96 -9.54
C LEU A 78 9.89 -13.41 -10.01
N GLY A 79 8.81 -14.07 -9.58
CA GLY A 79 8.48 -15.43 -9.97
C GLY A 79 7.96 -15.57 -11.40
N ASP A 80 7.62 -14.46 -12.07
CA ASP A 80 7.12 -14.49 -13.43
C ASP A 80 8.27 -14.77 -14.40
N ARG A 81 8.21 -15.95 -15.01
CA ARG A 81 9.09 -16.32 -16.11
C ARG A 81 8.27 -16.35 -17.39
N LYS A 82 8.74 -15.67 -18.44
CA LYS A 82 8.24 -15.84 -19.81
C LYS A 82 8.47 -17.28 -20.27
N ILE A 83 7.56 -18.20 -19.97
CA ILE A 83 7.65 -19.58 -20.47
C ILE A 83 7.08 -19.62 -21.89
N ASN A 84 7.99 -19.65 -22.87
CA ASN A 84 7.77 -20.09 -24.26
C ASN A 84 6.49 -19.58 -24.96
N GLY A 85 6.35 -18.26 -25.12
CA GLY A 85 5.40 -17.67 -26.07
C GLY A 85 3.91 -17.91 -25.79
N LYS A 86 3.54 -18.37 -24.59
CA LYS A 86 2.12 -18.46 -24.18
C LYS A 86 1.55 -17.07 -23.91
N LYS A 87 0.26 -16.90 -24.21
CA LYS A 87 -0.50 -15.63 -24.11
C LYS A 87 -0.57 -15.03 -22.68
N ASP A 88 -0.16 -15.80 -21.66
CA ASP A 88 -0.04 -15.37 -20.26
C ASP A 88 1.41 -15.22 -19.77
N SER A 89 2.36 -15.09 -20.68
CA SER A 89 3.77 -14.83 -20.37
C SER A 89 4.08 -13.37 -20.03
N ARG A 90 3.09 -12.58 -19.60
CA ARG A 90 3.30 -11.17 -19.22
C ARG A 90 3.90 -11.09 -17.82
N TYR A 91 4.77 -10.11 -17.62
CA TYR A 91 5.23 -9.73 -16.30
C TYR A 91 4.09 -9.09 -15.52
N THR A 92 3.91 -9.51 -14.27
CA THR A 92 2.89 -8.95 -13.37
C THR A 92 3.46 -7.74 -12.66
N LEU A 93 2.96 -6.55 -13.00
CA LEU A 93 3.31 -5.33 -12.27
C LEU A 93 2.67 -5.35 -10.88
N GLU A 94 3.40 -4.89 -9.86
CA GLU A 94 2.91 -4.86 -8.48
C GLU A 94 2.26 -3.50 -8.13
N PRO A 95 0.92 -3.44 -8.01
CA PRO A 95 0.21 -2.21 -7.75
C PRO A 95 0.28 -1.82 -6.26
N ILE A 96 0.20 -0.52 -5.99
CA ILE A 96 -0.27 -0.04 -4.69
C ILE A 96 -1.78 -0.28 -4.62
N ASN A 97 -2.20 -1.12 -3.68
CA ASN A 97 -3.60 -1.51 -3.50
C ASN A 97 -4.09 -1.41 -2.05
N VAL A 98 -3.28 -0.82 -1.16
CA VAL A 98 -3.65 -0.51 0.23
C VAL A 98 -3.23 0.92 0.58
N GLU A 99 -4.07 1.64 1.31
CA GLU A 99 -3.79 2.96 1.87
C GLU A 99 -4.16 3.00 3.35
N PHE A 100 -3.26 3.55 4.18
CA PHE A 100 -3.52 3.84 5.59
C PHE A 100 -3.54 5.34 5.82
N PHE A 101 -4.61 5.80 6.46
CA PHE A 101 -4.80 7.18 6.86
C PHE A 101 -4.95 7.21 8.37
N VAL A 102 -3.87 7.59 9.05
CA VAL A 102 -3.72 7.38 10.49
C VAL A 102 -3.75 8.70 11.23
N LYS A 103 -4.73 8.89 12.11
CA LYS A 103 -4.74 10.05 13.01
C LYS A 103 -3.74 9.80 14.15
N ALA A 104 -2.58 10.42 14.06
CA ALA A 104 -1.51 10.25 15.03
C ALA A 104 -0.83 11.58 15.38
N THR A 105 -0.14 11.58 16.51
CA THR A 105 0.61 12.74 17.01
C THR A 105 2.03 12.81 16.44
N SER A 106 2.60 11.66 16.09
CA SER A 106 3.92 11.50 15.51
C SER A 106 3.91 10.40 14.45
N GLU A 107 4.96 10.35 13.64
CA GLU A 107 5.16 9.27 12.68
C GLU A 107 5.30 7.90 13.37
N LEU A 108 6.03 7.84 14.49
CA LEU A 108 6.17 6.61 15.26
C LEU A 108 4.80 6.11 15.78
N ASP A 109 3.97 7.01 16.31
CA ASP A 109 2.60 6.70 16.75
C ASP A 109 1.75 6.19 15.57
N ALA A 110 1.87 6.79 14.39
CA ALA A 110 1.19 6.31 13.19
C ALA A 110 1.60 4.88 12.83
N PHE A 111 2.90 4.58 12.84
CA PHE A 111 3.41 3.25 12.54
C PHE A 111 2.97 2.23 13.58
N THR A 112 3.03 2.57 14.87
CA THR A 112 2.56 1.69 15.94
C THR A 112 1.09 1.32 15.77
N LYS A 113 0.24 2.27 15.34
CA LYS A 113 -1.17 1.98 15.06
C LYS A 113 -1.37 1.04 13.88
N VAL A 114 -0.65 1.24 12.78
CA VAL A 114 -0.71 0.33 11.61
C VAL A 114 -0.18 -1.06 11.97
N ASP A 115 0.96 -1.14 12.66
CA ASP A 115 1.55 -2.39 13.10
C ASP A 115 0.61 -3.13 14.06
N SER A 116 0.02 -2.42 15.02
CA SER A 116 -0.96 -3.00 15.96
C SER A 116 -2.22 -3.48 15.25
N PHE A 117 -2.72 -2.72 14.27
CA PHE A 117 -3.85 -3.15 13.45
C PHE A 117 -3.52 -4.41 12.64
N LEU A 118 -2.39 -4.45 11.92
CA LEU A 118 -2.02 -5.59 11.07
C LEU A 118 -1.68 -6.85 11.88
N THR A 119 -1.08 -6.69 13.05
CA THR A 119 -0.72 -7.81 13.94
C THR A 119 -1.86 -8.26 14.86
N ASP A 120 -2.99 -7.54 14.87
CA ASP A 120 -4.18 -8.02 15.54
C ASP A 120 -4.67 -9.34 14.90
N LYS A 121 -5.02 -10.30 15.77
CA LYS A 121 -5.49 -11.63 15.36
C LYS A 121 -6.72 -11.58 14.44
N ASP A 122 -7.55 -10.54 14.54
CA ASP A 122 -8.76 -10.38 13.77
C ASP A 122 -8.51 -9.71 12.41
N THR A 123 -7.33 -9.09 12.22
CA THR A 123 -6.87 -8.61 10.91
C THR A 123 -6.32 -9.76 10.08
N GLY A 124 -5.66 -10.71 10.73
CA GLY A 124 -5.20 -11.94 10.11
C GLY A 124 -3.88 -11.80 9.34
N PHE A 125 -3.08 -10.74 9.58
CA PHE A 125 -1.78 -10.51 8.92
C PHE A 125 -0.60 -10.52 9.92
N GLY A 126 -0.76 -11.24 11.03
CA GLY A 126 0.17 -11.22 12.16
C GLY A 126 1.49 -11.97 11.95
N ASN A 127 1.67 -12.68 10.84
CA ASN A 127 2.94 -13.34 10.54
C ASN A 127 3.92 -12.32 9.94
N VAL A 128 4.82 -11.80 10.77
CA VAL A 128 5.79 -10.78 10.36
C VAL A 128 7.11 -11.42 9.96
N SER A 129 7.50 -11.28 8.71
CA SER A 129 8.75 -11.82 8.17
C SER A 129 9.73 -10.71 7.78
N LYS A 130 11.03 -11.04 7.85
CA LYS A 130 12.12 -10.30 7.20
C LYS A 130 12.82 -11.12 6.11
N LEU A 131 12.39 -12.38 5.92
CA LEU A 131 12.90 -13.28 4.90
C LEU A 131 12.08 -13.09 3.61
N HIS A 132 12.27 -11.95 2.95
CA HIS A 132 11.58 -11.58 1.73
C HIS A 132 12.51 -10.74 0.83
N SER A 133 12.16 -10.58 -0.45
CA SER A 133 12.81 -9.59 -1.32
C SER A 133 12.66 -8.19 -0.71
N SER A 134 13.72 -7.38 -0.78
CA SER A 134 13.82 -6.09 -0.09
C SER A 134 14.33 -5.00 -1.03
N GLY A 135 14.32 -3.75 -0.57
CA GLY A 135 14.71 -2.59 -1.39
C GLY A 135 13.54 -1.93 -2.12
N TYR A 136 12.31 -2.42 -1.92
CA TYR A 136 11.13 -1.82 -2.50
C TYR A 136 10.77 -0.47 -1.88
N GLN A 137 10.14 0.36 -2.69
CA GLN A 137 9.77 1.73 -2.37
C GLN A 137 8.38 2.06 -2.92
N ALA A 138 7.81 3.19 -2.51
CA ALA A 138 6.62 3.76 -3.12
C ALA A 138 6.61 5.28 -3.01
N TYR A 139 5.91 5.94 -3.93
CA TYR A 139 5.72 7.39 -3.89
C TYR A 139 4.58 7.79 -2.96
N ILE A 140 4.82 8.78 -2.11
CA ILE A 140 3.79 9.51 -1.36
C ILE A 140 4.11 11.01 -1.49
N GLY A 141 3.22 11.74 -2.13
CA GLY A 141 3.46 13.13 -2.52
C GLY A 141 4.49 13.20 -3.64
N GLU A 142 5.58 13.91 -3.37
CA GLU A 142 6.72 14.06 -4.27
C GLU A 142 7.93 13.22 -3.81
N ASP A 143 7.79 12.57 -2.65
CA ASP A 143 8.85 11.83 -2.01
C ASP A 143 8.68 10.32 -2.26
N ILE A 144 9.81 9.62 -2.27
CA ILE A 144 9.88 8.17 -2.36
C ILE A 144 10.24 7.59 -0.99
N TYR A 145 9.46 6.61 -0.55
CA TYR A 145 9.58 5.99 0.76
C TYR A 145 9.97 4.53 0.62
N ASN A 146 11.01 4.13 1.35
CA ASN A 146 11.37 2.72 1.47
C ASN A 146 10.29 1.93 2.22
N GLN A 147 10.31 0.61 2.02
CA GLN A 147 9.53 -0.31 2.82
C GLN A 147 9.79 -0.13 4.33
N PHE A 148 8.73 -0.03 5.11
CA PHE A 148 8.80 0.16 6.55
C PHE A 148 9.52 -1.01 7.23
N GLN A 149 10.64 -0.69 7.89
CA GLN A 149 11.49 -1.63 8.63
C GLN A 149 11.95 -2.88 7.85
N ASN A 150 11.86 -2.87 6.51
CA ASN A 150 12.03 -4.07 5.68
C ASN A 150 11.27 -5.27 6.27
N LYS A 151 10.02 -5.03 6.66
CA LYS A 151 9.11 -6.04 7.21
C LYS A 151 7.96 -6.29 6.26
N THR A 152 7.50 -7.53 6.23
CA THR A 152 6.25 -7.88 5.59
C THR A 152 5.27 -8.48 6.58
N TYR A 153 3.98 -8.27 6.30
CA TYR A 153 2.87 -8.80 7.07
C TYR A 153 2.19 -9.88 6.24
N SER A 154 1.90 -11.03 6.84
CA SER A 154 1.30 -12.14 6.12
C SER A 154 0.30 -12.91 6.98
N ASP A 155 -0.66 -13.55 6.33
CA ASP A 155 -1.66 -14.39 6.97
C ASP A 155 -1.17 -15.83 7.23
N ASN A 156 -0.06 -16.23 6.62
CA ASN A 156 0.49 -17.57 6.73
C ASN A 156 2.02 -17.56 6.53
N TYR A 157 2.66 -18.73 6.59
CA TYR A 157 4.10 -18.85 6.38
C TYR A 157 4.46 -18.87 4.88
N PRO A 158 5.66 -18.38 4.48
CA PRO A 158 6.05 -18.28 3.07
C PRO A 158 6.13 -19.62 2.32
N PHE A 159 6.31 -20.75 3.03
CA PHE A 159 6.28 -22.08 2.41
C PHE A 159 4.86 -22.60 2.11
N MET A 160 3.83 -21.87 2.52
CA MET A 160 2.44 -22.12 2.20
C MET A 160 1.88 -20.99 1.34
N GLN A 161 0.73 -21.24 0.71
CA GLN A 161 -0.04 -20.17 0.11
C GLN A 161 -0.40 -19.14 1.18
N ASN A 162 -0.14 -17.87 0.88
CA ASN A 162 -0.26 -16.78 1.83
C ASN A 162 -0.57 -15.46 1.12
N ASP A 163 -1.30 -14.59 1.80
CA ASP A 163 -1.47 -13.19 1.49
C ASP A 163 -0.34 -12.39 2.15
N HIS A 164 0.24 -11.47 1.39
CA HIS A 164 1.50 -10.83 1.73
C HIS A 164 1.45 -9.32 1.47
N LEU A 165 1.71 -8.52 2.51
CA LEU A 165 1.60 -7.07 2.51
C LEU A 165 2.92 -6.39 2.86
N ARG A 166 3.34 -5.46 1.99
CA ARG A 166 4.43 -4.49 2.21
C ARG A 166 3.85 -3.11 2.46
N ILE A 167 4.41 -2.39 3.43
CA ILE A 167 4.01 -1.01 3.77
C ILE A 167 5.14 -0.02 3.45
N PHE A 168 4.78 1.14 2.91
CA PHE A 168 5.67 2.24 2.56
C PHE A 168 5.17 3.53 3.20
N GLY A 169 6.08 4.41 3.60
CA GLY A 169 5.74 5.71 4.19
C GLY A 169 6.55 6.05 5.44
N SER A 170 6.20 7.11 6.19
CA SER A 170 4.93 7.88 6.10
C SER A 170 5.09 9.36 5.77
N THR A 171 4.00 10.01 5.32
CA THR A 171 3.92 11.47 5.12
C THR A 171 2.75 12.06 5.90
N LYS A 172 2.97 13.18 6.60
CA LYS A 172 1.88 13.91 7.25
C LYS A 172 1.09 14.77 6.25
N SER A 173 -0.21 14.56 6.17
CA SER A 173 -1.13 15.39 5.38
C SER A 173 -1.46 16.72 6.07
N TYR A 174 -1.99 17.66 5.30
CA TYR A 174 -2.40 18.97 5.84
C TYR A 174 -3.55 18.87 6.87
N ASN A 175 -4.33 17.79 6.84
CA ASN A 175 -5.40 17.53 7.82
C ASN A 175 -4.91 16.82 9.10
N GLY A 176 -3.59 16.62 9.22
CA GLY A 176 -2.97 15.99 10.37
C GLY A 176 -3.21 14.48 10.45
N TYR A 177 -3.35 13.81 9.31
CA TYR A 177 -3.24 12.36 9.19
C TYR A 177 -1.84 12.02 8.72
N TYR A 178 -1.31 10.86 9.12
CA TYR A 178 -0.16 10.24 8.47
C TYR A 178 -0.67 9.29 7.41
N VAL A 179 -0.09 9.38 6.22
CA VAL A 179 -0.47 8.56 5.08
C VAL A 179 0.64 7.56 4.80
N MET A 180 0.25 6.30 4.64
CA MET A 180 1.10 5.19 4.23
C MET A 180 0.40 4.42 3.13
N THR A 181 1.17 3.75 2.29
CA THR A 181 0.65 2.93 1.19
C THR A 181 1.17 1.51 1.29
N GLY A 182 0.51 0.56 0.65
CA GLY A 182 0.97 -0.81 0.60
C GLY A 182 0.64 -1.55 -0.68
N SER A 183 1.41 -2.62 -0.91
CA SER A 183 1.18 -3.63 -1.95
C SER A 183 0.87 -4.95 -1.27
N CYS A 184 -0.33 -5.47 -1.51
CA CYS A 184 -0.88 -6.71 -0.97
C CYS A 184 -1.06 -7.70 -2.11
N SER A 185 -0.45 -8.87 -2.02
CA SER A 185 -0.57 -9.94 -3.01
C SER A 185 -0.68 -11.31 -2.35
N GLU A 186 -1.52 -12.16 -2.90
CA GLU A 186 -1.55 -13.58 -2.63
C GLU A 186 -0.48 -14.29 -3.46
N GLU A 187 0.24 -15.19 -2.80
CA GLU A 187 1.31 -15.97 -3.39
C GLU A 187 1.14 -17.46 -3.06
N SER A 188 1.53 -18.32 -3.99
CA SER A 188 1.24 -19.76 -3.96
C SER A 188 2.03 -20.57 -2.91
N GLY A 189 2.94 -19.92 -2.18
CA GLY A 189 4.00 -20.56 -1.38
C GLY A 189 5.28 -20.85 -2.18
N LEU A 190 6.31 -21.37 -1.50
CA LEU A 190 7.63 -21.67 -2.10
C LEU A 190 7.58 -22.88 -3.04
N PHE A 191 7.94 -22.66 -4.30
CA PHE A 191 8.17 -23.71 -5.31
C PHE A 191 9.65 -23.87 -5.57
N LYS A 192 10.09 -25.12 -5.71
CA LYS A 192 11.41 -25.42 -6.26
C LYS A 192 11.37 -25.18 -7.77
N VAL A 193 12.22 -24.30 -8.27
CA VAL A 193 12.38 -24.14 -9.71
C VAL A 193 13.42 -25.14 -10.22
N GLU A 194 12.99 -26.02 -11.12
CA GLU A 194 13.88 -26.79 -11.97
C GLU A 194 14.35 -25.88 -13.12
N ASP A 195 15.44 -25.14 -12.88
CA ASP A 195 16.14 -24.36 -13.90
C ASP A 195 17.49 -25.05 -14.17
N LYS A 196 17.91 -25.19 -15.42
CA LYS A 196 19.25 -25.70 -15.77
C LYS A 196 20.38 -24.86 -15.14
N ARG A 197 20.10 -23.60 -14.76
CA ARG A 197 21.02 -22.76 -13.97
C ARG A 197 21.06 -23.10 -12.48
N SER A 198 20.00 -23.66 -11.89
CA SER A 198 20.03 -24.15 -10.50
C SER A 198 20.85 -25.45 -10.37
N GLU A 199 20.90 -26.27 -11.42
CA GLU A 199 21.79 -27.43 -11.51
C GLU A 199 23.28 -27.02 -11.56
N MET A 200 23.59 -25.90 -12.22
CA MET A 200 24.98 -25.47 -12.45
C MET A 200 25.61 -24.77 -11.22
N ASN A 201 24.79 -24.24 -10.30
CA ASN A 201 25.26 -23.44 -9.15
C ASN A 201 24.91 -24.03 -7.77
N ASN A 202 24.25 -25.21 -7.69
CA ASN A 202 23.73 -25.79 -6.43
C ASN A 202 22.87 -24.84 -5.58
N LEU A 203 22.37 -23.74 -6.17
CA LEU A 203 21.51 -22.77 -5.52
C LEU A 203 20.06 -23.18 -5.77
N MET A 204 19.42 -23.68 -4.72
CA MET A 204 17.98 -23.92 -4.71
C MET A 204 17.25 -22.58 -4.83
N LEU A 205 16.87 -22.22 -6.06
CA LEU A 205 16.00 -21.07 -6.32
C LEU A 205 14.58 -21.45 -5.90
N LEU A 206 14.19 -20.96 -4.73
CA LEU A 206 12.80 -20.98 -4.29
C LEU A 206 12.13 -19.71 -4.80
N ILE A 207 11.01 -19.86 -5.52
CA ILE A 207 10.20 -18.73 -5.97
C ILE A 207 8.77 -18.91 -5.50
N HIS A 208 8.07 -17.79 -5.36
CA HIS A 208 6.62 -17.78 -5.20
C HIS A 208 5.99 -17.50 -6.56
N HIS A 209 4.90 -18.16 -6.92
CA HIS A 209 4.08 -17.74 -8.04
C HIS A 209 3.03 -16.75 -7.54
N PHE A 210 2.76 -15.76 -8.38
CA PHE A 210 1.65 -14.86 -8.18
C PHE A 210 0.33 -15.62 -8.23
N VAL A 211 -0.59 -15.32 -7.29
CA VAL A 211 -1.95 -15.86 -7.29
C VAL A 211 -2.97 -14.75 -7.54
N SER A 212 -3.01 -13.71 -6.71
CA SER A 212 -4.05 -12.67 -6.78
C SER A 212 -3.65 -11.38 -6.07
N PHE A 213 -3.96 -10.20 -6.62
CA PHE A 213 -3.92 -8.95 -5.86
C PHE A 213 -5.24 -8.67 -5.14
N ASN A 214 -6.36 -9.01 -5.77
CA ASN A 214 -7.68 -8.70 -5.20
C ASN A 214 -7.97 -9.53 -3.96
N HIS A 215 -7.56 -10.80 -3.91
CA HIS A 215 -7.79 -11.67 -2.75
C HIS A 215 -7.19 -11.07 -1.47
N CYS A 216 -5.89 -10.78 -1.48
CA CYS A 216 -5.16 -10.17 -0.35
C CYS A 216 -5.82 -8.86 0.12
N ARG A 217 -6.11 -7.96 -0.84
CA ARG A 217 -6.74 -6.67 -0.56
C ARG A 217 -8.15 -6.82 0.03
N ASP A 218 -8.96 -7.69 -0.55
CA ASP A 218 -10.36 -7.88 -0.17
C ASP A 218 -10.46 -8.60 1.19
N LEU A 219 -9.50 -9.47 1.50
CA LEU A 219 -9.36 -10.06 2.83
C LEU A 219 -9.08 -8.97 3.88
N LEU A 220 -8.12 -8.07 3.60
CA LEU A 220 -7.81 -6.95 4.49
C LEU A 220 -9.02 -6.03 4.68
N TYR A 221 -9.73 -5.66 3.60
CA TYR A 221 -10.96 -4.88 3.65
C TYR A 221 -12.04 -5.55 4.53
N LYS A 222 -12.30 -6.83 4.28
CA LYS A 222 -13.30 -7.62 5.02
C LYS A 222 -12.98 -7.67 6.51
N ASN A 223 -11.73 -7.90 6.86
CA ASN A 223 -11.29 -8.03 8.25
C ASN A 223 -11.30 -6.67 8.98
N ALA A 224 -10.86 -5.60 8.31
CA ALA A 224 -10.99 -4.23 8.82
C ALA A 224 -12.46 -3.88 9.11
N LYS A 225 -13.35 -4.17 8.15
CA LYS A 225 -14.79 -3.90 8.28
C LYS A 225 -15.43 -4.69 9.42
N LYS A 226 -15.03 -5.95 9.62
CA LYS A 226 -15.49 -6.80 10.72
C LYS A 226 -15.11 -6.22 12.09
N GLN A 227 -13.94 -5.57 12.18
CA GLN A 227 -13.48 -4.87 13.38
C GLN A 227 -14.13 -3.49 13.58
N GLY A 228 -14.99 -3.05 12.68
CA GLY A 228 -15.60 -1.72 12.73
C GLY A 228 -14.66 -0.59 12.33
N ILE A 229 -13.52 -0.91 11.71
CA ILE A 229 -12.60 0.09 11.17
C ILE A 229 -13.25 0.76 9.96
N ASN A 230 -13.08 2.08 9.86
CA ASN A 230 -13.58 2.83 8.73
C ASN A 230 -12.73 2.51 7.49
N THR A 231 -13.35 1.86 6.50
CA THR A 231 -12.67 1.37 5.31
C THR A 231 -13.56 1.42 4.08
N GLN A 232 -12.94 1.65 2.92
CA GLN A 232 -13.61 1.70 1.63
C GLN A 232 -12.65 1.32 0.49
N TYR A 233 -13.21 1.00 -0.68
CA TYR A 233 -12.42 0.95 -1.91
C TYR A 233 -12.28 2.34 -2.50
N ILE A 234 -11.06 2.68 -2.94
CA ILE A 234 -10.76 3.90 -3.68
C ILE A 234 -10.24 3.53 -5.06
N LYS A 235 -10.66 4.27 -6.07
CA LYS A 235 -10.19 4.08 -7.44
C LYS A 235 -8.79 4.66 -7.62
N MET A 236 -7.81 3.79 -7.83
CA MET A 236 -6.42 4.15 -8.14
C MET A 236 -6.16 4.24 -9.66
N ASN A 237 -7.03 3.63 -10.47
CA ASN A 237 -6.85 3.50 -11.92
C ASN A 237 -5.45 2.95 -12.28
N ASN A 238 -5.00 1.93 -11.53
CA ASN A 238 -3.73 1.23 -11.73
C ASN A 238 -3.95 -0.18 -12.25
N THR A 239 -4.95 -0.38 -13.12
CA THR A 239 -4.98 -1.54 -14.01
C THR A 239 -4.04 -1.30 -15.18
N PHE A 240 -3.32 -2.33 -15.61
CA PHE A 240 -2.46 -2.25 -16.79
C PHE A 240 -2.51 -3.54 -17.59
N LEU A 241 -2.44 -3.40 -18.92
CA LEU A 241 -2.40 -4.52 -19.86
C LEU A 241 -1.76 -4.08 -21.17
N ASP A 242 -0.65 -4.70 -21.53
CA ASP A 242 -0.07 -4.67 -22.87
C ASP A 242 0.47 -6.08 -23.26
N ASP A 243 1.28 -6.14 -24.30
CA ASP A 243 1.86 -7.39 -24.80
C ASP A 243 2.90 -8.02 -23.85
N ASN A 244 3.49 -7.22 -22.96
CA ASN A 244 4.62 -7.61 -22.10
C ASN A 244 4.28 -7.61 -20.61
N PHE A 245 3.29 -6.82 -20.18
CA PHE A 245 2.98 -6.54 -18.80
C PHE A 245 1.48 -6.57 -18.55
N SER A 246 1.09 -6.97 -17.35
CA SER A 246 -0.27 -6.79 -16.86
C SER A 246 -0.29 -6.62 -15.35
N THR A 247 -1.43 -6.21 -14.81
CA THR A 247 -1.71 -6.29 -13.37
C THR A 247 -2.57 -7.51 -13.01
N ARG A 248 -2.61 -8.49 -13.92
CA ARG A 248 -3.43 -9.72 -13.83
C ARG A 248 -4.86 -9.45 -13.37
N ASP A 249 -5.22 -9.89 -12.17
CA ASP A 249 -6.60 -9.80 -11.64
C ASP A 249 -6.91 -8.44 -11.01
N HIS A 250 -5.91 -7.59 -10.75
CA HIS A 250 -6.11 -6.30 -10.09
C HIS A 250 -7.12 -5.43 -10.85
N ASP A 251 -8.12 -4.93 -10.13
CA ASP A 251 -9.25 -4.18 -10.70
C ASP A 251 -9.04 -2.65 -10.73
N GLY A 252 -7.87 -2.19 -10.30
CA GLY A 252 -7.50 -0.77 -10.29
C GLY A 252 -7.96 -0.01 -9.05
N ASN A 253 -8.41 -0.70 -8.00
CA ASN A 253 -8.79 -0.12 -6.72
C ASN A 253 -7.79 -0.44 -5.61
N ALA A 254 -7.61 0.49 -4.68
CA ALA A 254 -7.00 0.22 -3.38
C ALA A 254 -8.07 0.10 -2.30
N VAL A 255 -7.76 -0.61 -1.21
CA VAL A 255 -8.51 -0.47 0.05
C VAL A 255 -7.90 0.66 0.86
N GLN A 256 -8.72 1.61 1.29
CA GLN A 256 -8.36 2.65 2.23
C GLN A 256 -8.81 2.27 3.64
N ILE A 257 -7.92 2.43 4.61
CA ILE A 257 -8.13 2.09 6.02
C ILE A 257 -7.82 3.33 6.86
N ILE A 258 -8.78 3.78 7.66
CA ILE A 258 -8.67 4.97 8.50
C ILE A 258 -8.55 4.55 9.96
N LEU A 259 -7.42 4.88 10.60
CA LEU A 259 -7.04 4.50 11.97
C LEU A 259 -6.88 5.71 12.91
#